data_AF-A0A0U4VEM0-F1
#
_entry.id   AF-A0A0U4VEM0-F1
#
_cell.length_a   1.000
_cell.length_b   1.000
_cell.length_c   1.000
_cell.angle_alpha   90.00
_cell.angle_beta   90.00
_cell.angle_gamma   90.00
#
_symmetry.space_group_name_H-M   'P 1'
#
loop_
_entity.id
_entity.type
_entity.pdbx_description
1 polymer ?
#
loop_
_entity_poly.entity_id
_entity_poly.type
_entity_poly.pdbx_seq_one_letter_code
_entity_poly.pdbx_strand_id
1 'polypeptide(L)'
;MAKKARFYEVTTKNGYGEQKKIVSAPKKSLIASVFETPDVQVSNIEYLGFKEVIARPNAENNDVSFVVPSLDGLTIDRNQPGHKTLSLQFDDKVKQVYKYLDAYQSGELS
;
A
#
# COMPACT_ATOMS: atom_id res chain seq x y z
N MET A 1 -16.08 -0.29 11.40
CA MET A 1 -15.47 -1.59 11.02
C MET A 1 -14.09 -1.33 10.44
N ALA A 2 -13.07 -2.06 10.90
CA ALA A 2 -11.77 -2.08 10.23
C ALA A 2 -11.95 -2.72 8.84
N LYS A 3 -11.71 -1.95 7.78
CA LYS A 3 -11.75 -2.48 6.41
C LYS A 3 -10.47 -3.32 6.20
N LYS A 4 -10.60 -4.52 5.62
CA LYS A 4 -9.47 -5.42 5.33
C LYS A 4 -9.14 -5.38 3.84
N ALA A 5 -7.86 -5.50 3.48
CA ALA A 5 -7.41 -5.57 2.08
C ALA A 5 -6.68 -6.88 1.80
N ARG A 6 -6.62 -7.29 0.52
CA ARG A 6 -5.90 -8.48 0.08
C ARG A 6 -4.42 -8.17 -0.08
N PHE A 7 -3.57 -8.98 0.52
CA PHE A 7 -2.12 -8.85 0.42
C PHE A 7 -1.48 -10.07 -0.22
N TYR A 8 -0.37 -9.83 -0.91
CA TYR A 8 0.42 -10.84 -1.59
C TYR A 8 1.90 -10.61 -1.34
N GLU A 9 2.66 -11.69 -1.17
CA GLU A 9 4.12 -11.66 -1.27
C GLU A 9 4.51 -11.97 -2.71
N VAL A 10 5.29 -11.08 -3.31
CA VAL A 10 5.75 -11.14 -4.69
C VAL A 10 7.24 -11.39 -4.67
N THR A 11 7.66 -12.49 -5.28
CA THR A 11 9.08 -12.74 -5.54
C THR A 11 9.39 -12.28 -6.96
N THR A 12 10.29 -11.32 -7.08
CA THR A 12 10.84 -10.83 -8.35
C THR A 12 12.26 -11.34 -8.53
N LYS A 13 12.65 -11.65 -9.76
CA LYS A 13 13.99 -12.11 -10.13
C LYS A 13 14.58 -11.18 -11.20
N ASN A 14 15.85 -10.83 -11.04
CA ASN A 14 16.64 -10.11 -12.04
C ASN A 14 18.04 -10.74 -12.18
N GLY A 15 18.90 -10.14 -13.00
CA GLY A 15 20.29 -10.58 -13.19
C GLY A 15 21.17 -10.57 -11.93
N TYR A 16 20.69 -10.00 -10.81
CA TYR A 16 21.40 -9.87 -9.53
C TYR A 16 20.83 -10.78 -8.42
N GLY A 17 19.71 -11.46 -8.66
CA GLY A 17 19.12 -12.39 -7.70
C GLY A 17 17.61 -12.23 -7.54
N GLU A 18 17.10 -12.75 -6.42
CA GLU A 18 15.68 -12.70 -6.07
C GLU A 18 15.41 -11.68 -4.97
N GLN A 19 14.26 -11.00 -5.08
CA GLN A 19 13.77 -10.05 -4.09
C GLN A 19 12.32 -10.36 -3.76
N LYS A 20 11.94 -10.19 -2.49
CA LYS A 20 10.57 -10.35 -2.01
C LYS A 20 9.98 -8.98 -1.67
N LYS A 21 8.74 -8.74 -2.09
CA LYS A 21 7.98 -7.52 -1.78
C LYS A 21 6.54 -7.86 -1.45
N ILE A 22 5.99 -7.22 -0.42
CA ILE A 22 4.59 -7.38 -0.08
C ILE A 22 3.77 -6.24 -0.69
N VAL A 23 2.65 -6.57 -1.33
CA VAL A 23 1.80 -5.59 -2.03
C VAL A 23 0.31 -5.84 -1.76
N SER A 24 -0.47 -4.76 -1.78
CA SER A 24 -1.93 -4.82 -1.81
C SER A 24 -2.44 -4.78 -3.25
N ALA A 25 -3.31 -5.72 -3.62
CA ALA A 25 -3.93 -5.76 -4.94
C ALA A 25 -5.35 -6.38 -4.87
N PRO A 26 -6.31 -5.95 -5.70
CA PRO A 26 -7.65 -6.53 -5.66
C PRO A 26 -7.67 -7.96 -6.23
N LYS A 27 -6.76 -8.28 -7.15
CA LYS A 27 -6.61 -9.63 -7.75
C LYS A 27 -5.16 -9.92 -8.12
N LYS A 28 -4.77 -11.19 -8.02
CA LYS A 28 -3.41 -11.70 -8.32
C LYS A 28 -2.91 -11.28 -9.71
N SER A 29 -3.77 -11.30 -10.72
CA SER A 29 -3.39 -11.04 -12.12
C SER A 29 -2.92 -9.62 -12.42
N LEU A 30 -3.21 -8.64 -11.54
CA LEU A 30 -2.72 -7.26 -11.72
C LEU A 30 -1.30 -7.05 -11.20
N ILE A 31 -0.77 -8.00 -10.43
CA ILE A 31 0.51 -7.83 -9.74
C ILE A 31 1.67 -7.86 -10.72
N ALA A 32 1.66 -8.80 -11.67
CA ALA A 32 2.73 -8.94 -12.65
C ALA A 32 3.01 -7.62 -13.39
N SER A 33 1.98 -6.97 -13.91
CA SER A 33 2.10 -5.68 -14.61
C SER A 33 2.65 -4.52 -13.78
N VAL A 34 2.68 -4.64 -12.45
CA VAL A 34 3.22 -3.60 -11.55
C VAL A 34 4.72 -3.79 -11.31
N PHE A 35 5.22 -5.03 -11.38
CA PHE A 35 6.60 -5.38 -11.03
C PHE A 35 7.45 -5.81 -12.22
N GLU A 36 6.84 -6.31 -13.29
CA GLU A 36 7.57 -6.78 -14.47
C GLU A 36 8.10 -5.61 -15.30
N THR A 37 9.38 -5.67 -15.60
CA THR A 37 10.09 -4.79 -16.53
C THR A 37 10.97 -5.67 -17.43
N PRO A 38 11.61 -5.13 -18.49
CA PRO A 38 12.51 -5.94 -19.33
C PRO A 38 13.59 -6.69 -18.54
N ASP A 39 14.02 -6.13 -17.39
CA ASP A 39 15.10 -6.68 -16.55
C ASP A 39 14.60 -7.40 -15.29
N VAL A 40 13.29 -7.33 -14.99
CA VAL A 40 12.70 -7.87 -13.76
C VAL A 40 11.51 -8.75 -14.12
N GLN A 41 11.57 -10.02 -13.73
CA GLN A 41 10.48 -10.97 -13.90
C GLN A 41 9.85 -11.34 -12.56
N VAL A 42 8.54 -11.58 -12.54
CA VAL A 42 7.88 -12.12 -11.34
C VAL A 42 7.98 -13.64 -11.37
N SER A 43 8.68 -14.23 -10.40
CA SER A 43 8.88 -15.68 -10.31
C SER A 43 7.83 -16.38 -9.47
N ASN A 44 7.31 -15.72 -8.43
CA ASN A 44 6.28 -16.26 -7.56
C ASN A 44 5.37 -15.16 -7.00
N ILE A 45 4.09 -15.49 -6.79
CA ILE A 45 3.12 -14.64 -6.11
C ILE A 45 2.31 -15.50 -5.14
N GLU A 46 2.52 -15.26 -3.85
CA GLU A 46 1.87 -15.94 -2.74
C GLU A 46 0.77 -15.05 -2.13
N TYR A 47 -0.39 -15.65 -1.80
CA TYR A 47 -1.49 -14.91 -1.18
C TYR A 47 -1.39 -14.96 0.35
N LEU A 48 -1.30 -13.79 0.99
CA LEU A 48 -1.13 -13.66 2.44
C LEU A 48 -2.45 -13.50 3.21
N GLY A 49 -3.58 -13.54 2.51
CA GLY A 49 -4.91 -13.35 3.10
C GLY A 49 -5.40 -11.91 3.08
N PHE A 50 -6.53 -11.69 3.76
CA PHE A 50 -7.04 -10.35 4.06
C PHE A 50 -6.40 -9.84 5.34
N LYS A 51 -5.73 -8.68 5.29
CA LYS A 51 -5.14 -8.03 6.45
C LYS A 51 -5.86 -6.74 6.79
N GLU A 52 -5.88 -6.40 8.07
CA GLU A 52 -6.39 -5.11 8.54
C GLU A 52 -5.45 -3.99 8.11
N VAL A 53 -6.03 -2.88 7.65
CA VAL A 53 -5.28 -1.71 7.18
C VAL A 53 -5.74 -0.48 7.94
N ILE A 54 -4.77 0.27 8.47
CA ILE A 54 -4.99 1.53 9.18
C ILE A 54 -4.49 2.66 8.28
N ALA A 55 -5.40 3.55 7.87
CA ALA A 55 -5.03 4.80 7.18
C ALA A 55 -4.63 5.85 8.23
N ARG A 56 -3.47 6.49 8.04
CA ARG A 56 -2.95 7.55 8.91
C ARG A 56 -2.46 8.74 8.09
N PRO A 57 -2.51 9.96 8.63
CA PRO A 57 -1.88 11.11 7.99
C PRO A 57 -0.36 10.93 7.95
N ASN A 58 0.24 11.27 6.82
CA ASN A 58 1.68 11.41 6.64
C ASN A 58 1.97 12.87 6.27
N ALA A 59 2.46 13.61 7.27
CA ALA A 59 2.75 15.03 7.14
C ALA A 59 3.92 15.31 6.18
N GLU A 60 4.89 14.40 6.07
CA GLU A 60 6.07 14.58 5.21
C GLU A 60 5.69 14.61 3.73
N ASN A 61 4.76 13.74 3.34
CA ASN A 61 4.32 13.61 1.94
C ASN A 61 3.00 14.34 1.64
N ASN A 62 2.41 15.00 2.65
CA ASN A 62 1.06 15.54 2.63
C ASN A 62 0.04 14.53 2.04
N ASP A 63 0.11 13.28 2.50
CA ASP A 63 -0.69 12.18 1.95
C ASP A 63 -1.12 11.20 3.04
N VAL A 64 -1.93 10.21 2.67
CA VAL A 64 -2.26 9.06 3.51
C VAL A 64 -1.17 8.00 3.43
N SER A 65 -0.75 7.49 4.60
CA SER A 65 0.03 6.26 4.73
C SER A 65 -0.85 5.14 5.23
N PHE A 66 -0.70 3.95 4.64
CA PHE A 66 -1.42 2.75 5.05
C PHE A 66 -0.52 1.83 5.85
N VAL A 67 -0.89 1.56 7.10
CA VAL A 67 -0.15 0.68 8.01
C VAL A 67 -0.87 -0.66 8.15
N VAL A 68 -0.11 -1.76 8.08
CA VAL A 68 -0.63 -3.14 8.18
C VAL A 68 0.01 -3.82 9.40
N PRO A 69 -0.63 -3.76 10.59
CA PRO A 69 0.01 -4.22 11.83
C PRO A 69 0.44 -5.69 11.82
N SER A 70 -0.33 -6.56 11.17
CA SER A 70 -0.08 -8.00 11.12
C SER A 70 1.05 -8.43 10.17
N LEU A 71 1.69 -7.48 9.48
CA LEU A 71 2.81 -7.71 8.56
C LEU A 71 4.00 -6.88 9.04
N ASP A 72 4.39 -7.08 10.29
CA ASP A 72 5.50 -6.37 10.96
C ASP A 72 5.39 -4.83 10.88
N GLY A 73 4.16 -4.32 10.90
CA GLY A 73 3.91 -2.89 10.79
C GLY A 73 4.21 -2.29 9.41
N LEU A 74 4.18 -3.10 8.34
CA LEU A 74 4.37 -2.67 6.95
C LEU A 74 3.62 -1.35 6.68
N THR A 75 4.35 -0.36 6.20
CA THR A 75 3.83 0.95 5.83
C THR A 75 3.92 1.13 4.32
N ILE A 76 2.79 1.49 3.71
CA ILE A 76 2.64 1.73 2.27
C ILE A 76 2.32 3.21 2.07
N ASP A 77 3.31 3.94 1.55
CA ASP A 77 3.23 5.36 1.22
C ASP A 77 2.87 5.59 -0.25
N ARG A 78 2.63 6.86 -0.62
CA ARG A 78 2.17 7.29 -1.96
C ARG A 78 2.89 6.64 -3.13
N ASN A 79 4.21 6.50 -3.03
CA ASN A 79 5.06 6.02 -4.11
C ASN A 79 5.25 4.50 -4.10
N GLN A 80 4.63 3.79 -3.16
CA GLN A 80 4.77 2.35 -3.03
C GLN A 80 3.68 1.57 -3.79
N PRO A 81 4.02 0.41 -4.35
CA PRO A 81 3.05 -0.49 -4.96
C PRO A 81 1.88 -0.80 -4.02
N GLY A 82 0.66 -0.73 -4.54
CA GLY A 82 -0.56 -1.00 -3.78
C GLY A 82 -1.17 0.22 -3.07
N HIS A 83 -0.48 1.36 -2.97
CA HIS A 83 -1.05 2.59 -2.40
C HIS A 83 -2.32 3.01 -3.11
N LYS A 84 -2.29 3.16 -4.45
CA LYS A 84 -3.47 3.52 -5.25
C LYS A 84 -4.66 2.57 -5.03
N THR A 85 -4.40 1.27 -4.94
CA THR A 85 -5.43 0.26 -4.67
C THR A 85 -6.07 0.51 -3.30
N LEU A 86 -5.25 0.73 -2.27
CA LEU A 86 -5.72 1.02 -0.92
C LEU A 86 -6.46 2.36 -0.89
N SER A 87 -5.98 3.38 -1.58
CA SER A 87 -6.66 4.68 -1.64
C SER A 87 -8.08 4.57 -2.21
N LEU A 88 -8.27 3.78 -3.27
CA LEU A 88 -9.60 3.52 -3.83
C LEU A 88 -10.48 2.68 -2.89
N GLN A 89 -9.90 1.65 -2.26
CA GLN A 89 -10.66 0.76 -1.38
C GLN A 89 -11.07 1.42 -0.05
N PHE A 90 -10.26 2.36 0.44
CA PHE A 90 -10.42 3.06 1.70
C PHE A 90 -10.78 4.54 1.52
N ASP A 91 -11.46 4.90 0.42
CA ASP A 91 -11.79 6.28 0.02
C ASP A 91 -12.36 7.14 1.16
N ASP A 92 -13.31 6.62 1.95
CA ASP A 92 -13.86 7.34 3.12
C ASP A 92 -12.78 7.75 4.14
N LYS A 93 -11.81 6.86 4.37
CA LYS A 93 -10.72 7.08 5.31
C LYS A 93 -9.67 8.00 4.74
N VAL A 94 -9.38 7.89 3.44
CA VAL A 94 -8.51 8.82 2.72
C VAL A 94 -9.07 10.25 2.78
N LYS A 95 -10.37 10.42 2.51
CA LYS A 95 -11.06 11.72 2.63
C LYS A 95 -10.99 12.28 4.06
N GLN A 96 -11.13 11.43 5.08
CA GLN A 96 -10.96 11.85 6.48
C GLN A 96 -9.54 12.33 6.77
N VAL A 97 -8.53 11.61 6.26
CA VAL A 97 -7.12 11.98 6.42
C VAL A 97 -6.80 13.30 5.71
N TYR A 98 -7.26 13.50 4.48
CA TYR A 98 -7.03 14.77 3.78
C TYR A 98 -7.71 15.95 4.48
N LYS A 99 -8.96 15.79 4.94
CA LYS A 99 -9.61 16.85 5.75
C LYS A 99 -8.80 17.21 7.00
N TYR A 100 -8.21 16.21 7.66
CA TYR A 100 -7.34 16.44 8.82
C TYR A 100 -6.05 17.17 8.42
N LEU A 101 -5.40 16.76 7.33
CA LEU A 101 -4.18 17.40 6.83
C LEU A 101 -4.43 18.86 6.42
N ASP A 102 -5.55 19.12 5.73
CA ASP A 102 -5.96 20.47 5.34
C ASP A 102 -6.19 21.36 6.56
N ALA A 103 -6.92 20.86 7.58
CA ALA A 103 -7.18 21.59 8.81
C ALA A 103 -5.91 21.82 9.66
N TYR A 104 -4.96 20.89 9.61
CA TYR A 104 -3.65 21.05 10.25
C TYR A 104 -2.81 22.14 9.55
N GLN A 105 -2.86 22.20 8.21
CA GLN A 105 -2.14 23.21 7.43
C GLN A 105 -2.78 24.60 7.52
N SER A 106 -4.10 24.69 7.70
CA SER A 106 -4.81 25.96 7.87
C SER A 106 -4.68 26.56 9.29
N GLY A 107 -4.10 25.82 10.25
CA GLY A 107 -4.00 26.26 11.65
C GLY A 107 -5.30 26.15 12.44
N GLU A 108 -6.28 25.39 11.95
CA GLU A 108 -7.53 25.13 12.68
C GLU A 108 -7.36 24.06 13.79
N LEU A 109 -6.29 23.28 13.72
CA LEU A 109 -5.95 22.21 14.67
C LEU A 109 -4.69 22.50 15.51
N SER A 110 -4.17 23.73 15.48
CA SER A 110 -2.99 24.18 16.25
C SER A 110 -3.32 24.57 17.69
#